data_AF-A0A0D0LQX5-F1
#
_entry.id   AF-A0A0D0LQX5-F1
#
_cell.length_a   1.000
_cell.length_b   1.000
_cell.length_c   1.000
_cell.angle_alpha   90.00
_cell.angle_beta   90.00
_cell.angle_gamma   90.00
#
_symmetry.space_group_name_H-M   'P 1'
#
loop_
_entity.id
_entity.type
_entity.pdbx_description
1 polymer ?
#
loop_
_entity_poly.entity_id
_entity_poly.type
_entity_poly.pdbx_seq_one_letter_code
_entity_poly.pdbx_strand_id
1 'polypeptide(L)'
;MSPIRRLELPGRGPEDVRLDSQGRVLTGLEDGRILRVTFDSTTHTVETLADTGGRPLGITVLDDDTVLVCDAERGVLRVDLASGRVEVLVDQLDGEPITFASNIVRGRSGTLYFTVSTRRFGFHDFLADLLEHSGTGRVAVLPPDGPARTLVDGLQFPNGLTVSDAEDAVTVASSGDFRITRYPVVDGRAGAPTVLEDNLPAFPDNVSADGDLVWVAMATPRSALHDRVAQLPGLFRRIAYRLPESVREGESTTWVIAVDEHGTVVHDLQSSEPGYKMVTGVVRRGPHLVLGSITESALAVVGAPTAVES
;
A
#
# COMPACT_ATOMS: atom_id res chain seq x y z
N MET A 1 -16.57 2.03 -13.45
CA MET A 1 -16.19 0.72 -12.84
C MET A 1 -17.32 -0.28 -13.02
N SER A 2 -17.07 -1.59 -13.06
CA SER A 2 -18.15 -2.60 -13.01
C SER A 2 -18.84 -2.59 -11.64
N PRO A 3 -20.02 -3.24 -11.47
CA PRO A 3 -20.61 -3.43 -10.16
C PRO A 3 -19.62 -4.06 -9.17
N ILE A 4 -19.63 -3.56 -7.94
CA ILE A 4 -18.74 -4.02 -6.87
C ILE A 4 -19.40 -5.22 -6.19
N ARG A 5 -18.71 -6.38 -6.20
CA ARG A 5 -19.08 -7.50 -5.34
C ARG A 5 -18.25 -7.44 -4.05
N ARG A 6 -18.92 -7.48 -2.91
CA ARG A 6 -18.27 -7.52 -1.59
C ARG A 6 -18.04 -8.96 -1.14
N LEU A 7 -16.85 -9.24 -0.63
CA LEU A 7 -16.51 -10.47 0.08
C LEU A 7 -16.38 -10.14 1.56
N GLU A 8 -17.45 -10.35 2.33
CA GLU A 8 -17.49 -10.00 3.75
C GLU A 8 -16.45 -10.79 4.56
N LEU A 9 -15.77 -10.10 5.46
CA LEU A 9 -14.71 -10.63 6.32
C LEU A 9 -15.15 -10.62 7.79
N PRO A 10 -14.53 -11.45 8.65
CA PRO A 10 -14.83 -11.50 10.08
C PRO A 10 -14.14 -10.37 10.86
N GLY A 11 -14.05 -9.16 10.27
CA GLY A 11 -13.38 -7.99 10.84
C GLY A 11 -13.23 -6.86 9.82
N ARG A 12 -12.60 -5.75 10.22
CA ARG A 12 -12.43 -4.54 9.40
C ARG A 12 -10.98 -4.29 9.02
N GLY A 13 -10.81 -3.42 8.04
CA GLY A 13 -9.53 -2.88 7.63
C GLY A 13 -8.62 -3.83 6.85
N PRO A 14 -9.12 -4.67 5.92
CA PRO A 14 -8.25 -5.45 5.03
C PRO A 14 -7.41 -4.51 4.15
N GLU A 15 -6.19 -4.17 4.56
CA GLU A 15 -5.40 -3.11 3.92
C GLU A 15 -4.87 -3.58 2.56
N ASP A 16 -3.79 -4.37 2.56
CA ASP A 16 -3.18 -4.85 1.32
C ASP A 16 -3.81 -6.17 0.91
N VAL A 17 -3.70 -6.47 -0.37
CA VAL A 17 -4.21 -7.70 -0.98
C VAL A 17 -3.13 -8.29 -1.88
N ARG A 18 -2.82 -9.57 -1.63
CA ARG A 18 -1.88 -10.35 -2.43
C ARG A 18 -2.46 -11.70 -2.79
N LEU A 19 -1.97 -12.29 -3.86
CA LEU A 19 -2.33 -13.64 -4.24
C LEU A 19 -1.24 -14.61 -3.81
N ASP A 20 -1.65 -15.75 -3.25
CA ASP A 20 -0.76 -16.91 -3.17
C ASP A 20 -0.67 -17.64 -4.52
N SER A 21 0.15 -18.69 -4.59
CA SER A 21 0.35 -19.47 -5.82
C SER A 21 -0.92 -20.15 -6.35
N GLN A 22 -1.93 -20.32 -5.50
CA GLN A 22 -3.22 -20.91 -5.84
C GLN A 22 -4.27 -19.85 -6.22
N GLY A 23 -3.87 -18.57 -6.26
CA GLY A 23 -4.75 -17.45 -6.56
C GLY A 23 -5.78 -17.18 -5.45
N ARG A 24 -5.51 -17.59 -4.21
CA ARG A 24 -6.30 -17.19 -3.03
C ARG A 24 -5.77 -15.86 -2.52
N VAL A 25 -6.65 -15.03 -1.97
CA VAL A 25 -6.28 -13.67 -1.54
C VAL A 25 -5.80 -13.69 -0.10
N LEU A 26 -4.65 -13.09 0.15
CA LEU A 26 -4.10 -12.82 1.47
C LEU A 26 -4.30 -11.34 1.81
N THR A 27 -4.73 -11.07 3.04
CA THR A 27 -4.94 -9.69 3.54
C THR A 27 -4.77 -9.64 5.06
N GLY A 28 -4.52 -8.45 5.61
CA GLY A 28 -4.37 -8.22 7.04
C GLY A 28 -5.43 -7.27 7.57
N LEU A 29 -6.03 -7.61 8.72
CA LEU A 29 -7.09 -6.82 9.37
C LEU A 29 -6.54 -5.81 10.37
N GLU A 30 -7.41 -4.89 10.79
CA GLU A 30 -7.11 -3.87 11.80
C GLU A 30 -6.67 -4.48 13.14
N ASP A 31 -7.18 -5.67 13.47
CA ASP A 31 -6.90 -6.38 14.72
C ASP A 31 -5.72 -7.37 14.65
N GLY A 32 -4.83 -7.22 13.67
CA GLY A 32 -3.60 -8.02 13.57
C GLY A 32 -3.73 -9.33 12.80
N ARG A 33 -4.96 -9.83 12.58
CA ARG A 33 -5.17 -11.11 11.90
C ARG A 33 -4.76 -11.06 10.43
N ILE A 34 -4.02 -12.07 9.99
CA ILE A 34 -3.76 -12.39 8.59
C ILE A 34 -4.80 -13.41 8.13
N LEU A 35 -5.51 -13.08 7.06
CA LEU A 35 -6.58 -13.88 6.50
C LEU A 35 -6.22 -14.41 5.12
N ARG A 36 -6.77 -15.58 4.79
CA ARG A 36 -6.84 -16.14 3.45
C ARG A 36 -8.29 -16.24 3.00
N VAL A 37 -8.57 -15.68 1.83
CA VAL A 37 -9.90 -15.64 1.22
C VAL A 37 -9.87 -16.42 -0.08
N THR A 38 -10.71 -17.46 -0.16
CA THR A 38 -10.93 -18.23 -1.39
C THR A 38 -12.31 -17.89 -1.91
N PHE A 39 -12.43 -17.58 -3.21
CA PHE A 39 -13.73 -17.24 -3.78
C PHE A 39 -13.89 -17.69 -5.23
N ASP A 40 -15.12 -18.04 -5.59
CA ASP A 40 -15.62 -18.24 -6.95
C ASP A 40 -16.66 -17.16 -7.30
N SER A 41 -17.41 -17.30 -8.39
CA SER A 41 -18.42 -16.32 -8.82
C SER A 41 -19.64 -16.18 -7.90
N THR A 42 -19.85 -17.11 -6.97
CA THR A 42 -21.05 -17.24 -6.14
C THR A 42 -20.76 -17.20 -4.64
N THR A 43 -19.67 -17.81 -4.18
CA THR A 43 -19.36 -17.99 -2.76
C THR A 43 -17.93 -17.58 -2.44
N HIS A 44 -17.65 -17.39 -1.16
CA HIS A 44 -16.31 -17.21 -0.62
C HIS A 44 -16.16 -17.87 0.75
N THR A 45 -14.95 -18.28 1.07
CA THR A 45 -14.54 -18.79 2.38
C THR A 45 -13.39 -17.94 2.91
N VAL A 46 -13.33 -17.81 4.24
CA VAL A 46 -12.30 -17.03 4.93
C VAL A 46 -11.67 -17.89 6.01
N GLU A 47 -10.35 -17.88 6.06
CA GLU A 47 -9.55 -18.58 7.06
C GLU A 47 -8.60 -17.59 7.73
N THR A 48 -8.49 -17.68 9.05
CA THR A 48 -7.46 -16.94 9.81
C THR A 48 -6.21 -17.80 9.89
N LEU A 49 -5.09 -17.26 9.40
CA LEU A 49 -3.81 -17.97 9.32
C LEU A 49 -2.86 -17.62 10.47
N ALA A 50 -2.86 -16.35 10.90
CA ALA A 50 -1.99 -15.86 11.95
C ALA A 50 -2.58 -14.59 12.58
N ASP A 51 -1.96 -14.15 13.67
CA ASP A 51 -2.22 -12.87 14.31
C ASP A 51 -0.88 -12.19 14.59
N THR A 52 -0.64 -11.03 13.98
CA THR A 52 0.59 -10.27 14.21
C THR A 52 0.59 -9.58 15.57
N GLY A 53 -0.55 -9.43 16.26
CA GLY A 53 -0.66 -8.63 17.47
C GLY A 53 -0.30 -7.15 17.28
N GLY A 54 -0.29 -6.67 16.04
CA GLY A 54 -0.04 -5.28 15.64
C GLY A 54 -1.02 -4.87 14.54
N ARG A 55 -0.58 -4.02 13.60
CA ARG A 55 -1.39 -3.56 12.46
C ARG A 55 -0.72 -3.88 11.13
N PRO A 56 -1.06 -5.00 10.48
CA PRO A 56 -0.61 -5.34 9.14
C PRO A 56 -1.06 -4.29 8.12
N LEU A 57 -0.13 -3.76 7.34
CA LEU A 57 -0.38 -2.82 6.25
C LEU A 57 -0.07 -3.47 4.92
N GLY A 58 1.19 -3.80 4.65
CA GLY A 58 1.64 -4.42 3.40
C GLY A 58 2.01 -5.88 3.55
N ILE A 59 1.74 -6.68 2.50
CA ILE A 59 2.05 -8.11 2.47
C ILE A 59 2.89 -8.43 1.22
N THR A 60 3.85 -9.33 1.35
CA THR A 60 4.46 -10.00 0.20
C THR A 60 4.57 -11.50 0.46
N VAL A 61 4.27 -12.30 -0.55
CA VAL A 61 4.33 -13.76 -0.47
C VAL A 61 5.74 -14.22 -0.77
N LEU A 62 6.36 -14.96 0.15
CA LEU A 62 7.67 -15.58 -0.11
C LEU A 62 7.53 -16.94 -0.77
N ASP A 63 6.57 -17.73 -0.29
CA ASP A 63 6.21 -19.07 -0.74
C ASP A 63 4.82 -19.44 -0.17
N ASP A 64 4.35 -20.66 -0.43
CA ASP A 64 3.00 -21.10 -0.06
C ASP A 64 2.73 -21.13 1.46
N ASP A 65 3.79 -21.19 2.27
CA ASP A 65 3.71 -21.31 3.72
C ASP A 65 4.25 -20.06 4.43
N THR A 66 4.81 -19.09 3.71
CA THR A 66 5.46 -17.93 4.31
C THR A 66 5.08 -16.61 3.63
N VAL A 67 4.68 -15.63 4.44
CA VAL A 67 4.56 -14.23 4.01
C VAL A 67 5.45 -13.34 4.84
N LEU A 68 5.83 -12.21 4.26
CA LEU A 68 6.33 -11.07 5.02
C LEU A 68 5.25 -10.01 5.13
N VAL A 69 5.22 -9.36 6.28
CA VAL A 69 4.23 -8.34 6.62
C VAL A 69 4.96 -7.08 7.07
N CYS A 70 4.66 -5.95 6.43
CA CYS A 70 4.93 -4.65 7.02
C CYS A 70 3.82 -4.37 8.03
N ASP A 71 4.18 -4.37 9.31
CA ASP A 71 3.30 -4.07 10.42
C ASP A 71 3.61 -2.67 10.97
N ALA A 72 2.59 -1.82 11.05
CA ALA A 72 2.73 -0.42 11.44
C ALA A 72 3.30 -0.25 12.86
N GLU A 73 3.12 -1.24 13.73
CA GLU A 73 3.52 -1.18 15.14
C GLU A 73 4.78 -2.00 15.43
N ARG A 74 5.03 -3.05 14.64
CA ARG A 74 6.07 -4.05 14.93
C ARG A 74 7.22 -4.09 13.93
N GLY A 75 7.14 -3.35 12.82
CA GLY A 75 8.15 -3.37 11.75
C GLY A 75 7.89 -4.48 10.72
N VAL A 76 8.95 -5.05 10.15
CA VAL A 76 8.85 -6.14 9.16
C VAL A 76 8.81 -7.48 9.89
N LEU A 77 7.76 -8.24 9.64
CA LEU A 77 7.50 -9.54 10.24
C LEU A 77 7.60 -10.66 9.20
N ARG A 78 8.06 -11.83 9.62
CA ARG A 78 7.90 -13.10 8.91
C ARG A 78 6.79 -13.90 9.57
N VAL A 79 5.84 -14.36 8.78
CA VAL A 79 4.69 -15.14 9.24
C VAL A 79 4.69 -16.49 8.54
N ASP A 80 4.72 -17.55 9.35
CA ASP A 80 4.52 -18.93 8.92
C ASP A 80 3.00 -19.21 8.90
N LEU A 81 2.43 -19.40 7.72
CA LEU A 81 0.99 -19.54 7.49
C LEU A 81 0.45 -20.90 7.95
N ALA A 82 1.30 -21.91 8.11
CA ALA A 82 0.89 -23.25 8.53
C ALA A 82 0.75 -23.36 10.06
N SER A 83 1.68 -22.74 10.80
CA SER A 83 1.71 -22.75 12.26
C SER A 83 1.13 -21.48 12.90
N GLY A 84 0.98 -20.40 12.13
CA GLY A 84 0.63 -19.07 12.63
C GLY A 84 1.76 -18.37 13.37
N ARG A 85 3.00 -18.89 13.32
CA ARG A 85 4.15 -18.32 14.03
C ARG A 85 4.56 -16.99 13.40
N VAL A 86 4.71 -15.96 14.24
CA VAL A 86 5.15 -14.62 13.83
C VAL A 86 6.52 -14.31 14.43
N GLU A 87 7.45 -13.90 13.57
CA GLU A 87 8.82 -13.54 13.91
C GLU A 87 9.11 -12.11 13.43
N VAL A 88 9.76 -11.30 14.27
CA VAL A 88 10.22 -9.96 13.88
C VAL A 88 11.52 -10.10 13.10
N LEU A 89 11.53 -9.67 11.83
CA LEU A 89 12.73 -9.65 11.01
C LEU A 89 13.50 -8.33 11.15
N VAL A 90 12.78 -7.20 11.13
CA VAL A 90 13.36 -5.86 11.22
C VAL A 90 12.43 -4.94 11.99
N ASP A 91 12.87 -4.45 13.13
CA ASP A 91 12.18 -3.41 13.93
C ASP A 91 12.99 -2.12 14.02
N GLN A 92 14.21 -2.10 13.48
CA GLN A 92 15.09 -0.93 13.43
C GLN A 92 15.69 -0.74 12.04
N LEU A 93 15.82 0.52 11.63
CA LEU A 93 16.45 0.93 10.38
C LEU A 93 17.45 2.05 10.67
N ASP A 94 18.71 1.81 10.33
CA ASP A 94 19.84 2.73 10.59
C ASP A 94 19.94 3.17 12.07
N GLY A 95 19.64 2.25 12.99
CA GLY A 95 19.71 2.49 14.45
C GLY A 95 18.48 3.18 15.04
N GLU A 96 17.46 3.47 14.24
CA GLU A 96 16.20 4.06 14.70
C GLU A 96 15.07 3.01 14.64
N PRO A 97 14.15 2.98 15.64
CA PRO A 97 12.95 2.15 15.55
C PRO A 97 12.11 2.46 14.31
N ILE A 98 11.56 1.42 13.69
CA ILE A 98 10.58 1.57 12.61
C ILE A 98 9.22 1.89 13.25
N THR A 99 8.68 3.06 12.95
CA THR A 99 7.41 3.56 13.53
C THR A 99 6.19 3.33 12.63
N PHE A 100 6.42 2.99 11.35
CA PHE A 100 5.36 2.84 10.35
C PHE A 100 5.86 2.05 9.13
N ALA A 101 6.03 0.72 9.25
CA ALA A 101 6.31 -0.11 8.07
C ALA A 101 5.03 -0.22 7.24
N SER A 102 5.07 0.18 5.96
CA SER A 102 3.86 0.30 5.14
C SER A 102 3.75 -0.78 4.08
N ASN A 103 4.62 -0.79 3.07
CA ASN A 103 4.59 -1.78 1.98
C ASN A 103 5.91 -2.55 1.87
N ILE A 104 5.85 -3.76 1.31
CA ILE A 104 7.03 -4.62 1.11
C ILE A 104 6.94 -5.39 -0.21
N VAL A 105 8.08 -5.53 -0.88
CA VAL A 105 8.25 -6.33 -2.10
C VAL A 105 9.54 -7.13 -2.02
N ARG A 106 9.52 -8.36 -2.55
CA ARG A 106 10.69 -9.20 -2.73
C ARG A 106 11.18 -9.13 -4.18
N GLY A 107 12.45 -8.75 -4.37
CA GLY A 107 13.16 -8.87 -5.64
C GLY A 107 13.51 -10.32 -6.00
N ARG A 108 13.85 -10.58 -7.27
CA ARG A 108 14.24 -11.90 -7.77
C ARG A 108 15.51 -12.46 -7.11
N SER A 109 16.42 -11.59 -6.65
CA SER A 109 17.63 -11.92 -5.90
C SER A 109 17.34 -12.37 -4.47
N GLY A 110 16.10 -12.21 -4.00
CA GLY A 110 15.71 -12.39 -2.60
C GLY A 110 15.89 -11.13 -1.75
N THR A 111 16.43 -10.05 -2.31
CA THR A 111 16.47 -8.74 -1.64
C THR A 111 15.07 -8.23 -1.37
N LEU A 112 14.84 -7.71 -0.17
CA LEU A 112 13.57 -7.13 0.24
C LEU A 112 13.66 -5.61 0.16
N TYR A 113 12.60 -5.00 -0.34
CA TYR A 113 12.42 -3.55 -0.38
C TYR A 113 11.16 -3.22 0.37
N PHE A 114 11.21 -2.24 1.28
CA PHE A 114 10.04 -1.85 2.05
C PHE A 114 10.01 -0.36 2.32
N THR A 115 8.81 0.18 2.49
CA THR A 115 8.61 1.60 2.85
C THR A 115 8.44 1.76 4.35
N VAL A 116 8.96 2.88 4.84
CA VAL A 116 8.61 3.43 6.14
C VAL A 116 7.94 4.78 5.89
N SER A 117 6.63 4.88 6.06
CA SER A 117 5.86 6.07 5.63
C SER A 117 6.25 7.34 6.41
N THR A 118 6.54 7.19 7.70
CA THR A 118 6.96 8.29 8.57
C THR A 118 7.82 7.76 9.71
N ARG A 119 8.69 8.63 10.27
CA ARG A 119 9.48 8.36 11.48
C ARG A 119 8.95 9.11 12.71
N ARG A 120 7.85 9.85 12.57
CA ARG A 120 7.38 10.82 13.57
C ARG A 120 6.07 10.41 14.24
N PHE A 121 5.24 9.65 13.54
CA PHE A 121 3.89 9.31 13.99
C PHE A 121 3.63 7.82 13.77
N GLY A 122 2.92 7.20 14.71
CA GLY A 122 2.43 5.83 14.56
C GLY A 122 1.10 5.77 13.79
N PHE A 123 0.52 4.57 13.68
CA PHE A 123 -0.71 4.34 12.91
C PHE A 123 -1.88 5.24 13.31
N HIS A 124 -2.11 5.50 14.60
CA HIS A 124 -3.27 6.31 15.00
C HIS A 124 -3.14 7.81 14.69
N ASP A 125 -1.92 8.30 14.43
CA ASP A 125 -1.63 9.73 14.26
C ASP A 125 -1.07 10.07 12.86
N PHE A 126 -1.11 9.15 11.90
CA PHE A 126 -0.46 9.33 10.59
C PHE A 126 -0.97 10.55 9.79
N LEU A 127 -2.23 10.93 9.99
CA LEU A 127 -2.81 12.13 9.35
C LEU A 127 -2.05 13.40 9.74
N ALA A 128 -1.43 13.44 10.93
CA ALA A 128 -0.59 14.55 11.32
C ALA A 128 0.67 14.66 10.44
N ASP A 129 1.25 13.53 10.01
CA ASP A 129 2.40 13.54 9.10
C ASP A 129 2.04 14.10 7.73
N LEU A 130 0.94 13.62 7.15
CA LEU A 130 0.43 14.09 5.85
C LEU A 130 0.13 15.60 5.87
N LEU A 131 -0.41 16.12 6.97
CA LEU A 131 -0.67 17.56 7.14
C LEU A 131 0.60 18.37 7.38
N GLU A 132 1.52 17.86 8.19
CA GLU A 132 2.80 18.54 8.43
C GLU A 132 3.69 18.51 7.19
N HIS A 133 3.47 17.53 6.30
CA HIS A 133 4.27 17.29 5.10
C HIS A 133 5.74 17.14 5.49
N SER A 134 5.97 16.22 6.44
CA SER A 134 7.19 16.17 7.25
C SER A 134 8.44 15.74 6.47
N GLY A 135 8.27 15.05 5.35
CA GLY A 135 9.37 14.55 4.52
C GLY A 135 10.29 13.61 5.27
N THR A 136 9.77 12.77 6.17
CA THR A 136 10.59 11.84 6.97
C THR A 136 10.52 10.40 6.51
N GLY A 137 9.74 10.10 5.48
CA GLY A 137 9.55 8.76 4.95
C GLY A 137 10.78 8.22 4.22
N ARG A 138 10.89 6.89 4.17
CA ARG A 138 12.05 6.17 3.63
C ARG A 138 11.63 5.00 2.75
N VAL A 139 12.46 4.67 1.77
CA VAL A 139 12.55 3.32 1.21
C VAL A 139 13.77 2.65 1.81
N ALA A 140 13.59 1.45 2.31
CA ALA A 140 14.63 0.60 2.85
C ALA A 140 14.91 -0.59 1.93
N VAL A 141 16.12 -1.11 2.02
CA VAL A 141 16.54 -2.35 1.37
C VAL A 141 17.15 -3.29 2.40
N LEU A 142 16.77 -4.57 2.34
CA LEU A 142 17.30 -5.66 3.16
C LEU A 142 17.81 -6.77 2.22
N PRO A 143 19.13 -6.83 1.97
CA PRO A 143 19.75 -7.93 1.23
C PRO A 143 19.64 -9.26 2.00
N PRO A 144 19.66 -10.43 1.32
CA PRO A 144 19.60 -11.73 1.99
C PRO A 144 20.69 -11.94 3.06
N ASP A 145 21.90 -11.45 2.80
CA ASP A 145 23.10 -11.68 3.63
C ASP A 145 23.56 -10.41 4.37
N GLY A 146 22.68 -9.41 4.55
CA GLY A 146 23.07 -8.12 5.10
C GLY A 146 22.00 -7.47 5.98
N PRO A 147 22.36 -6.40 6.71
CA PRO A 147 21.39 -5.65 7.49
C PRO A 147 20.50 -4.79 6.58
N ALA A 148 19.30 -4.47 7.09
CA ALA A 148 18.45 -3.46 6.48
C ALA A 148 19.12 -2.08 6.55
N ARG A 149 18.98 -1.29 5.49
CA ARG A 149 19.48 0.10 5.42
C ARG A 149 18.57 0.97 4.57
N THR A 150 18.63 2.28 4.78
CA THR A 150 17.92 3.21 3.91
C THR A 150 18.50 3.21 2.49
N LEU A 151 17.62 3.12 1.50
CA LEU A 151 17.92 3.25 0.08
C LEU A 151 17.57 4.66 -0.43
N VAL A 152 16.40 5.17 -0.05
CA VAL A 152 15.92 6.53 -0.36
C VAL A 152 15.40 7.15 0.93
N ASP A 153 15.79 8.40 1.21
CA ASP A 153 15.37 9.14 2.39
C ASP A 153 14.63 10.43 1.99
N GLY A 154 13.92 11.04 2.93
CA GLY A 154 13.31 12.35 2.74
C GLY A 154 11.99 12.36 1.96
N LEU A 155 11.27 11.23 1.93
CA LEU A 155 10.04 11.07 1.14
C LEU A 155 8.80 11.54 1.91
N GLN A 156 7.81 12.04 1.15
CA GLN A 156 6.52 12.47 1.70
C GLN A 156 5.55 11.29 1.73
N PHE A 157 5.56 10.57 2.85
CA PHE A 157 4.66 9.45 3.13
C PHE A 157 4.63 8.39 2.01
N PRO A 158 5.77 7.70 1.75
CA PRO A 158 5.83 6.63 0.77
C PRO A 158 5.00 5.43 1.27
N ASN A 159 3.97 5.06 0.53
CA ASN A 159 3.14 3.90 0.86
C ASN A 159 3.53 2.71 -0.01
N GLY A 160 3.03 2.64 -1.25
CA GLY A 160 3.32 1.54 -2.16
C GLY A 160 4.71 1.60 -2.79
N LEU A 161 5.30 0.42 -3.07
CA LEU A 161 6.48 0.31 -3.91
C LEU A 161 6.44 -0.89 -4.87
N THR A 162 7.15 -0.79 -5.99
CA THR A 162 7.53 -1.94 -6.83
C THR A 162 9.02 -1.89 -7.14
N VAL A 163 9.58 -3.03 -7.52
CA VAL A 163 10.97 -3.15 -7.99
C VAL A 163 10.95 -3.72 -9.42
N SER A 164 11.85 -3.24 -10.28
CA SER A 164 12.02 -3.81 -11.62
C SER A 164 12.53 -5.25 -11.56
N ASP A 165 12.25 -6.05 -12.58
CA ASP A 165 12.73 -7.44 -12.67
C ASP A 165 14.26 -7.55 -12.63
N ALA A 166 14.97 -6.53 -13.14
CA ALA A 166 16.42 -6.43 -13.10
C ALA A 166 16.96 -5.87 -11.78
N GLU A 167 16.08 -5.43 -10.87
CA GLU A 167 16.39 -4.78 -9.59
C GLU A 167 17.27 -3.52 -9.72
N ASP A 168 17.21 -2.89 -10.89
CA ASP A 168 17.90 -1.66 -11.24
C ASP A 168 17.02 -0.40 -11.09
N ALA A 169 15.78 -0.55 -10.63
CA ALA A 169 14.89 0.56 -10.31
C ALA A 169 13.86 0.19 -9.24
N VAL A 170 13.55 1.13 -8.35
CA VAL A 170 12.41 1.07 -7.42
C VAL A 170 11.43 2.18 -7.78
N THR A 171 10.16 1.83 -7.94
CA THR A 171 9.08 2.80 -8.17
C THR A 171 8.26 2.94 -6.90
N VAL A 172 8.01 4.17 -6.46
CA VAL A 172 7.39 4.48 -5.17
C VAL A 172 6.17 5.36 -5.40
N ALA A 173 5.08 5.01 -4.74
CA ALA A 173 3.86 5.79 -4.66
C ALA A 173 3.87 6.59 -3.35
N SER A 174 3.94 7.92 -3.46
CA SER A 174 4.07 8.82 -2.32
C SER A 174 2.75 9.54 -2.06
N SER A 175 2.06 9.17 -0.98
CA SER A 175 0.74 9.72 -0.65
C SER A 175 0.82 11.21 -0.32
N GLY A 176 1.88 11.64 0.37
CA GLY A 176 2.05 13.04 0.78
C GLY A 176 2.42 13.99 -0.36
N ASP A 177 2.94 13.46 -1.48
CA ASP A 177 3.30 14.22 -2.68
C ASP A 177 2.30 14.06 -3.83
N PHE A 178 1.35 13.13 -3.72
CA PHE A 178 0.42 12.78 -4.81
C PHE A 178 1.14 12.39 -6.11
N ARG A 179 2.20 11.58 -6.01
CA ARG A 179 3.02 11.24 -7.17
C ARG A 179 3.56 9.83 -7.15
N ILE A 180 3.94 9.36 -8.32
CA ILE A 180 4.70 8.12 -8.54
C ILE A 180 6.09 8.51 -9.02
N THR A 181 7.11 8.05 -8.30
CA THR A 181 8.52 8.38 -8.58
C THR A 181 9.34 7.12 -8.73
N ARG A 182 10.16 7.05 -9.79
CA ARG A 182 11.11 5.97 -10.02
C ARG A 182 12.52 6.40 -9.65
N TYR A 183 13.21 5.56 -8.88
CA TYR A 183 14.60 5.71 -8.46
C TYR A 183 15.42 4.61 -9.14
N PRO A 184 16.36 4.94 -10.04
CA PRO A 184 17.36 3.98 -10.50
C PRO A 184 18.16 3.44 -9.31
N VAL A 185 18.54 2.18 -9.34
CA VAL A 185 19.38 1.53 -8.33
C VAL A 185 20.66 1.07 -9.00
N VAL A 186 21.79 1.69 -8.62
CA VAL A 186 23.11 1.38 -9.17
C VAL A 186 24.04 1.10 -8.00
N ASP A 187 24.70 -0.07 -8.01
CA ASP A 187 25.60 -0.53 -6.95
C ASP A 187 24.97 -0.43 -5.54
N GLY A 188 23.68 -0.76 -5.46
CA GLY A 188 22.89 -0.72 -4.22
C GLY A 188 22.54 0.68 -3.72
N ARG A 189 22.74 1.74 -4.51
CA ARG A 189 22.39 3.12 -4.16
C ARG A 189 21.32 3.65 -5.09
N ALA A 190 20.42 4.47 -4.56
CA ALA A 190 19.45 5.19 -5.37
C ALA A 190 20.14 6.31 -6.18
N GLY A 191 19.84 6.36 -7.47
CA GLY A 191 20.22 7.43 -8.37
C GLY A 191 19.23 8.60 -8.37
N ALA A 192 19.40 9.50 -9.34
CA ALA A 192 18.50 10.64 -9.50
C ALA A 192 17.07 10.16 -9.87
N PRO A 193 16.02 10.64 -9.17
CA PRO A 193 14.66 10.21 -9.42
C PRO A 193 14.12 10.74 -10.75
N THR A 194 13.22 9.96 -11.35
CA THR A 194 12.33 10.40 -12.43
C THR A 194 10.89 10.36 -11.91
N VAL A 195 10.17 11.49 -12.00
CA VAL A 195 8.74 11.51 -11.70
C VAL A 195 8.01 10.90 -12.89
N LEU A 196 7.26 9.82 -12.64
CA LEU A 196 6.50 9.12 -13.67
C LEU A 196 5.12 9.75 -13.86
N GLU A 197 4.45 10.03 -12.75
CA GLU A 197 3.14 10.69 -12.72
C GLU A 197 3.10 11.64 -11.52
N ASP A 198 2.64 12.86 -11.75
CA ASP A 198 2.66 13.94 -10.76
C ASP A 198 1.27 14.53 -10.56
N ASN A 199 1.04 15.20 -9.43
CA ASN A 199 -0.22 15.87 -9.11
C ASN A 199 -1.44 14.95 -9.26
N LEU A 200 -1.32 13.70 -8.80
CA LEU A 200 -2.40 12.74 -8.79
C LEU A 200 -3.63 13.33 -8.08
N PRO A 201 -4.84 13.02 -8.56
CA PRO A 201 -6.09 13.57 -8.04
C PRO A 201 -6.58 12.91 -6.73
N ALA A 202 -5.84 11.93 -6.21
CA ALA A 202 -6.11 11.26 -4.94
C ALA A 202 -4.77 10.87 -4.27
N PHE A 203 -4.83 10.44 -3.00
CA PHE A 203 -3.67 9.90 -2.29
C PHE A 203 -3.35 8.50 -2.86
N PRO A 204 -2.23 8.32 -3.58
CA PRO A 204 -1.83 6.99 -4.01
C PRO A 204 -1.38 6.16 -2.80
N ASP A 205 -1.63 4.86 -2.85
CA ASP A 205 -1.37 3.93 -1.75
C ASP A 205 -0.65 2.66 -2.24
N ASN A 206 -0.94 1.47 -1.69
CA ASN A 206 -0.28 0.24 -2.10
C ASN A 206 -0.47 -0.05 -3.59
N VAL A 207 0.58 -0.64 -4.15
CA VAL A 207 0.71 -0.93 -5.57
C VAL A 207 0.89 -2.42 -5.79
N SER A 208 0.52 -2.90 -6.98
CA SER A 208 0.79 -4.27 -7.41
C SER A 208 1.19 -4.32 -8.88
N ALA A 209 2.25 -5.04 -9.19
CA ALA A 209 2.65 -5.31 -10.57
C ALA A 209 1.71 -6.33 -11.25
N ASP A 210 1.44 -6.13 -12.53
CA ASP A 210 0.61 -6.96 -13.41
C ASP A 210 1.15 -6.88 -14.84
N GLY A 211 2.17 -7.70 -15.14
CA GLY A 211 2.93 -7.58 -16.38
C GLY A 211 3.62 -6.22 -16.45
N ASP A 212 3.39 -5.48 -17.54
CA ASP A 212 3.97 -4.15 -17.77
C ASP A 212 3.21 -3.02 -17.05
N LEU A 213 2.11 -3.37 -16.34
CA LEU A 213 1.30 -2.41 -15.61
C LEU A 213 1.58 -2.46 -14.11
N VAL A 214 1.52 -1.28 -13.49
CA VAL A 214 1.46 -1.14 -12.04
C VAL A 214 0.08 -0.61 -11.68
N TRP A 215 -0.70 -1.44 -11.00
CA TRP A 215 -1.95 -1.00 -10.38
C TRP A 215 -1.65 -0.22 -9.12
N VAL A 216 -2.34 0.89 -8.92
CA VAL A 216 -2.19 1.80 -7.79
C VAL A 216 -3.54 2.01 -7.15
N ALA A 217 -3.63 1.71 -5.86
CA ALA A 217 -4.78 2.05 -5.04
C ALA A 217 -4.84 3.56 -4.81
N MET A 218 -6.03 4.15 -4.90
CA MET A 218 -6.24 5.59 -4.70
C MET A 218 -7.20 5.78 -3.51
N ALA A 219 -6.64 6.10 -2.34
CA ALA A 219 -7.35 6.01 -1.07
C ALA A 219 -8.49 7.03 -0.93
N THR A 220 -8.17 8.32 -0.99
CA THR A 220 -9.17 9.39 -0.89
C THR A 220 -8.95 10.42 -2.01
N PRO A 221 -10.02 10.88 -2.68
CA PRO A 221 -9.94 12.03 -3.58
C PRO A 221 -9.35 13.25 -2.88
N ARG A 222 -8.56 14.02 -3.61
CA ARG A 222 -8.11 15.31 -3.13
C ARG A 222 -9.31 16.25 -3.02
N SER A 223 -9.44 16.87 -1.87
CA SER A 223 -10.37 17.97 -1.70
C SER A 223 -9.67 19.27 -2.11
N ALA A 224 -10.16 19.92 -3.17
CA ALA A 224 -9.67 21.24 -3.59
C ALA A 224 -9.76 22.29 -2.46
N LEU A 225 -10.66 22.10 -1.49
CA LEU A 225 -10.75 22.91 -0.29
C LEU A 225 -9.57 22.64 0.66
N HIS A 226 -9.19 21.37 0.85
CA HIS A 226 -8.05 20.99 1.68
C HIS A 226 -6.73 21.43 1.05
N ASP A 227 -6.58 21.36 -0.27
CA ASP A 227 -5.39 21.83 -0.98
C ASP A 227 -5.14 23.33 -0.78
N ARG A 228 -6.21 24.13 -0.84
CA ARG A 228 -6.14 25.58 -0.56
C ARG A 228 -5.76 25.87 0.89
N VAL A 229 -6.19 25.03 1.84
CA VAL A 229 -5.83 25.16 3.27
C VAL A 229 -4.39 24.68 3.52
N ALA A 230 -3.91 23.65 2.82
CA ALA A 230 -2.54 23.15 2.92
C ALA A 230 -1.50 24.17 2.39
N GLN A 231 -1.89 25.04 1.46
CA GLN A 231 -1.07 26.16 0.98
C GLN A 231 -0.95 27.32 1.99
N LEU A 232 -1.71 27.31 3.10
CA LEU A 232 -1.61 28.33 4.15
C LEU A 232 -0.43 28.06 5.10
N PRO A 233 0.14 29.10 5.75
CA PRO A 233 1.21 28.96 6.74
C PRO A 233 0.88 27.94 7.85
N GLY A 234 1.88 27.22 8.36
CA GLY A 234 1.71 26.02 9.20
C GLY A 234 0.81 26.14 10.45
N LEU A 235 0.56 27.35 10.94
CA LEU A 235 -0.43 27.59 12.00
C LEU A 235 -1.86 27.20 11.58
N PHE A 236 -2.24 27.41 10.32
CA PHE A 236 -3.57 27.07 9.80
C PHE A 236 -3.75 25.57 9.58
N ARG A 237 -2.67 24.83 9.28
CA ARG A 237 -2.69 23.36 9.20
C ARG A 237 -3.04 22.71 10.54
N ARG A 238 -2.53 23.26 11.66
CA ARG A 238 -2.89 22.83 13.03
C ARG A 238 -4.35 23.09 13.38
N ILE A 239 -4.97 24.12 12.80
CA ILE A 239 -6.39 24.43 13.00
C ILE A 239 -7.26 23.44 12.22
N ALA A 240 -6.88 23.07 11.00
CA ALA A 240 -7.58 22.06 10.19
C ALA A 240 -7.68 20.70 10.89
N TYR A 241 -6.63 20.28 11.62
CA TYR A 241 -6.64 19.03 12.40
C TYR A 241 -7.67 19.03 13.55
N ARG A 242 -8.09 20.21 14.03
CA ARG A 242 -9.12 20.35 15.08
C ARG A 242 -10.55 20.33 14.54
N LEU A 243 -10.74 20.23 13.22
CA LEU A 243 -12.07 20.15 12.63
C LEU A 243 -12.71 18.78 12.91
N PRO A 244 -14.05 18.72 13.06
CA PRO A 244 -14.78 17.46 13.19
C PRO A 244 -14.44 16.49 12.05
N GLU A 245 -14.42 15.19 12.34
CA GLU A 245 -14.10 14.13 11.39
C GLU A 245 -14.96 14.18 10.11
N SER A 246 -16.26 14.46 10.25
CA SER A 246 -17.19 14.63 9.12
C SER A 246 -16.85 15.77 8.15
N VAL A 247 -16.01 16.72 8.56
CA VAL A 247 -15.52 17.82 7.70
C VAL A 247 -14.17 17.46 7.07
N ARG A 248 -13.41 16.55 7.69
CA ARG A 248 -12.14 16.03 7.18
C ARG A 248 -12.34 14.88 6.20
N GLU A 249 -13.41 14.11 6.35
CA GLU A 249 -13.81 13.05 5.43
C GLU A 249 -14.20 13.64 4.07
N GLY A 250 -13.38 13.38 3.06
CA GLY A 250 -13.63 13.79 1.68
C GLY A 250 -14.73 12.96 0.99
N GLU A 251 -14.83 13.12 -0.33
CA GLU A 251 -15.76 12.30 -1.12
C GLU A 251 -15.42 10.81 -1.01
N SER A 252 -16.45 9.99 -0.84
CA SER A 252 -16.33 8.54 -0.73
C SER A 252 -16.30 7.92 -2.13
N THR A 253 -15.12 7.50 -2.59
CA THR A 253 -14.92 6.91 -3.93
C THR A 253 -14.22 5.56 -3.82
N THR A 254 -14.61 4.59 -4.67
CA THR A 254 -13.78 3.42 -4.98
C THR A 254 -12.91 3.76 -6.18
N TRP A 255 -11.58 3.76 -6.01
CA TRP A 255 -10.67 4.22 -7.06
C TRP A 255 -9.38 3.41 -7.13
N VAL A 256 -9.07 2.92 -8.33
CA VAL A 256 -7.76 2.40 -8.72
C VAL A 256 -7.37 2.93 -10.09
N ILE A 257 -6.07 3.11 -10.30
CA ILE A 257 -5.50 3.39 -11.62
C ILE A 257 -4.50 2.29 -12.00
N ALA A 258 -4.20 2.16 -13.28
CA ALA A 258 -3.05 1.41 -13.77
C ALA A 258 -2.13 2.33 -14.56
N VAL A 259 -0.83 2.22 -14.29
CA VAL A 259 0.21 3.03 -14.87
C VAL A 259 1.19 2.12 -15.62
N ASP A 260 1.60 2.51 -16.83
CA ASP A 260 2.60 1.77 -17.61
C ASP A 260 4.05 2.06 -17.17
N GLU A 261 5.02 1.44 -17.83
CA GLU A 261 6.44 1.63 -17.54
C GLU A 261 6.95 3.08 -17.72
N HIS A 262 6.22 3.91 -18.48
CA HIS A 262 6.54 5.30 -18.77
C HIS A 262 5.85 6.28 -17.83
N GLY A 263 4.95 5.81 -16.95
CA GLY A 263 4.16 6.68 -16.09
C GLY A 263 2.80 7.07 -16.65
N THR A 264 2.41 6.57 -17.82
CA THR A 264 1.12 6.89 -18.42
C THR A 264 0.01 6.15 -17.69
N VAL A 265 -1.02 6.86 -17.25
CA VAL A 265 -2.25 6.23 -16.76
C VAL A 265 -3.00 5.59 -17.93
N VAL A 266 -2.97 4.26 -18.01
CA VAL A 266 -3.64 3.48 -19.07
C VAL A 266 -5.06 3.06 -18.68
N HIS A 267 -5.32 2.94 -17.38
CA HIS A 267 -6.65 2.64 -16.85
C HIS A 267 -6.94 3.54 -15.65
N ASP A 268 -8.15 4.10 -15.63
CA ASP A 268 -8.67 4.88 -14.51
C ASP A 268 -10.07 4.34 -14.17
N LEU A 269 -10.18 3.61 -13.06
CA LEU A 269 -11.41 2.97 -12.63
C LEU A 269 -11.91 3.65 -11.38
N GLN A 270 -13.00 4.40 -11.53
CA GLN A 270 -13.69 5.09 -10.44
C GLN A 270 -15.15 4.66 -10.34
N SER A 271 -15.66 4.65 -9.11
CA SER A 271 -17.07 4.53 -8.78
C SER A 271 -17.43 5.49 -7.65
N SER A 272 -18.41 6.36 -7.90
CA SER A 272 -19.06 7.19 -6.89
C SER A 272 -20.30 6.53 -6.28
N GLU A 273 -20.68 5.34 -6.76
CA GLU A 273 -21.77 4.56 -6.18
C GLU A 273 -21.42 4.14 -4.74
N PRO A 274 -22.33 4.32 -3.77
CA PRO A 274 -22.13 3.82 -2.42
C PRO A 274 -21.94 2.30 -2.43
N GLY A 275 -20.87 1.80 -1.82
CA GLY A 275 -20.67 0.35 -1.71
C GLY A 275 -19.28 -0.10 -1.33
N TYR A 276 -18.25 0.74 -1.54
CA TYR A 276 -16.89 0.53 -1.06
C TYR A 276 -16.12 1.86 -1.14
N LYS A 277 -15.12 2.07 -0.28
CA LYS A 277 -14.33 3.31 -0.27
C LYS A 277 -12.95 3.09 0.34
N MET A 278 -12.11 4.12 0.29
CA MET A 278 -10.78 4.12 0.90
C MET A 278 -9.95 2.95 0.39
N VAL A 279 -9.82 2.83 -0.93
CA VAL A 279 -9.08 1.71 -1.53
C VAL A 279 -7.60 1.89 -1.23
N THR A 280 -7.02 0.94 -0.52
CA THR A 280 -5.62 1.01 -0.04
C THR A 280 -4.75 -0.07 -0.63
N GLY A 281 -5.34 -1.20 -1.04
CA GLY A 281 -4.67 -2.26 -1.79
C GLY A 281 -5.43 -2.64 -3.06
N VAL A 282 -4.70 -3.15 -4.05
CA VAL A 282 -5.22 -3.69 -5.30
C VAL A 282 -4.37 -4.87 -5.75
N VAL A 283 -4.99 -5.91 -6.31
CA VAL A 283 -4.29 -7.00 -7.01
C VAL A 283 -5.17 -7.56 -8.12
N ARG A 284 -4.57 -7.92 -9.26
CA ARG A 284 -5.28 -8.60 -10.34
C ARG A 284 -5.37 -10.10 -10.08
N ARG A 285 -6.59 -10.64 -10.20
CA ARG A 285 -6.91 -12.07 -10.16
C ARG A 285 -7.71 -12.46 -11.40
N GLY A 286 -7.00 -12.87 -12.45
CA GLY A 286 -7.61 -13.23 -13.73
C GLY A 286 -8.42 -12.07 -14.34
N PRO A 287 -9.74 -12.22 -14.57
CA PRO A 287 -10.58 -11.16 -15.12
C PRO A 287 -11.05 -10.14 -14.07
N HIS A 288 -10.54 -10.20 -12.83
CA HIS A 288 -10.98 -9.35 -11.73
C HIS A 288 -9.82 -8.56 -11.12
N LEU A 289 -10.14 -7.41 -10.53
CA LEU A 289 -9.32 -6.76 -9.51
C LEU A 289 -9.96 -7.03 -8.14
N VAL A 290 -9.12 -7.35 -7.17
CA VAL A 290 -9.51 -7.45 -5.76
C VAL A 290 -8.92 -6.23 -5.05
N LEU A 291 -9.74 -5.57 -4.24
CA LEU A 291 -9.42 -4.29 -3.60
C LEU A 291 -9.50 -4.44 -2.08
N GLY A 292 -8.50 -3.89 -1.38
CA GLY A 292 -8.46 -3.72 0.07
C GLY A 292 -8.84 -2.31 0.51
N SER A 293 -9.19 -2.13 1.78
CA SER A 293 -9.55 -0.87 2.43
C SER A 293 -9.24 -0.91 3.91
N ILE A 294 -8.75 0.21 4.47
CA ILE A 294 -8.58 0.35 5.93
C ILE A 294 -9.89 0.68 6.68
N THR A 295 -11.00 0.92 5.97
CA THR A 295 -12.27 1.30 6.60
C THR A 295 -13.40 0.29 6.41
N GLU A 296 -13.28 -0.64 5.47
CA GLU A 296 -14.36 -1.58 5.13
C GLU A 296 -14.28 -2.89 5.92
N SER A 297 -15.39 -3.62 5.96
CA SER A 297 -15.50 -4.98 6.54
C SER A 297 -15.42 -6.10 5.50
N ALA A 298 -15.02 -5.77 4.28
CA ALA A 298 -15.04 -6.67 3.13
C ALA A 298 -13.86 -6.41 2.21
N LEU A 299 -13.54 -7.35 1.32
CA LEU A 299 -12.82 -7.06 0.08
C LEU A 299 -13.81 -6.67 -1.01
N ALA A 300 -13.41 -5.78 -1.92
CA ALA A 300 -14.18 -5.49 -3.13
C ALA A 300 -13.61 -6.27 -4.33
N VAL A 301 -14.49 -6.87 -5.13
CA VAL A 301 -14.15 -7.53 -6.39
C VAL A 301 -14.84 -6.79 -7.53
N VAL A 302 -14.06 -6.35 -8.50
CA VAL A 302 -14.51 -5.65 -9.69
C VAL A 302 -13.93 -6.30 -10.94
N GLY A 303 -14.56 -6.12 -12.10
CA GLY A 303 -14.03 -6.56 -13.38
C GLY A 303 -12.76 -5.78 -13.73
N ALA A 304 -11.70 -6.50 -14.10
CA ALA A 304 -10.50 -5.90 -14.66
C ALA A 304 -10.78 -5.50 -16.13
N PRO A 305 -10.21 -4.40 -16.63
CA PRO A 305 -10.25 -4.08 -18.04
C PRO A 305 -9.64 -5.22 -18.86
N THR A 306 -10.26 -5.54 -19.98
CA THR A 306 -9.61 -6.37 -21.01
C THR A 306 -8.41 -5.60 -21.55
N ALA A 307 -7.28 -6.29 -21.76
CA ALA A 307 -6.14 -5.70 -22.45
C ALA A 307 -6.65 -5.07 -23.76
N VAL A 308 -6.28 -3.81 -24.01
CA VAL A 308 -6.50 -3.21 -25.32
C VAL A 308 -5.62 -4.00 -26.27
N GLU A 309 -6.21 -4.75 -27.21
CA GLU A 309 -5.44 -5.32 -28.32
C GLU A 309 -4.75 -4.16 -29.03
N SER A 310 -3.42 -4.14 -28.93
CA SER A 310 -2.54 -3.18 -29.61
C SER A 310 -2.65 -3.29 -31.13
#